data_AF-A0A9D6LAH8-F1
#
_entry.id   AF-A0A9D6LAH8-F1
#
_cell.length_a   1.000
_cell.length_b   1.000
_cell.length_c   1.000
_cell.angle_alpha   90.00
_cell.angle_beta   90.00
_cell.angle_gamma   90.00
#
_symmetry.space_group_name_H-M   'P 1'
#
loop_
_entity.id
_entity.type
_entity.pdbx_description
1 polymer ?
#
loop_
_entity_poly.entity_id
_entity_poly.type
_entity_poly.pdbx_seq_one_letter_code
_entity_poly.pdbx_strand_id
1 'polypeptide(L)'
;MTKGFVAFLGLLAFTGLVGCARTVPNRVGIDPAANVAAPALAGSAFLVAPVSAPSPLSASVTPNDKARITILKTALEKEFLLQSTLTTYGAAPSFGGLRSRVVAFRERAGKVYLLEATQGHTVTNDLPITLLLAEFPILAEDDTQVTIDFNAGMSNIFVAGDWYAHDFEGPAHERSSKSAKVRFSYIESAALNDHNQLAIRQIAQLGGDESSQNNESVEVKYYLSPYLPAADFEPVRVTTPDVVGFFEVAPQLTSEGTTIIRAAHFHAKSQITYAVSANTPAEFKQAVKDGILYWNKVFGDERVKVVDAPAGVTAPDVNYNIVQWVPFDSAGFAFADAQMDPRSGETLHAQVYLTSAFAYLGKDRMRVALKRQPPQPATPQARYSLAGFERAHLCDYD
;
A
#
# COMPACT_ATOMS: atom_id res chain seq x y z
N MET A 1 78.67 38.00 25.78
CA MET A 1 77.30 37.59 26.13
C MET A 1 76.80 36.67 25.04
N THR A 2 76.77 35.35 25.29
CA THR A 2 76.34 34.36 24.29
C THR A 2 75.98 33.06 25.01
N LYS A 3 74.71 32.66 24.89
CA LYS A 3 74.04 31.39 25.25
C LYS A 3 72.54 31.71 25.01
N GLY A 4 71.74 30.97 24.26
CA GLY A 4 71.86 29.56 23.88
C GLY A 4 70.74 28.80 24.59
N PHE A 5 69.59 28.63 23.92
CA PHE A 5 68.44 27.90 24.45
C PHE A 5 67.88 26.97 23.38
N VAL A 6 67.73 25.69 23.76
CA VAL A 6 67.21 24.61 22.91
C VAL A 6 65.82 24.25 23.43
N ALA A 7 64.83 24.15 22.53
CA ALA A 7 63.49 23.70 22.88
C ALA A 7 63.40 22.17 22.83
N PHE A 8 62.91 21.55 23.90
CA PHE A 8 62.72 20.10 23.99
C PHE A 8 61.32 19.73 23.48
N LEU A 9 61.21 18.84 22.50
CA LEU A 9 59.93 18.20 22.13
C LEU A 9 59.68 17.02 23.07
N GLY A 10 58.56 17.05 23.80
CA GLY A 10 58.04 15.90 24.55
C GLY A 10 57.04 15.12 23.70
N LEU A 11 57.40 13.89 23.28
CA LEU A 11 56.49 13.00 22.57
C LEU A 11 55.77 12.09 23.58
N LEU A 12 54.45 12.26 23.75
CA LEU A 12 53.61 11.41 24.59
C LEU A 12 52.90 10.36 23.72
N ALA A 13 53.37 9.12 23.77
CA ALA A 13 52.76 8.01 23.05
C ALA A 13 51.57 7.43 23.84
N PHE A 14 50.35 7.70 23.37
CA PHE A 14 49.15 7.04 23.87
C PHE A 14 48.91 5.71 23.11
N THR A 15 49.21 4.59 23.75
CA THR A 15 48.84 3.25 23.26
C THR A 15 47.39 2.92 23.62
N GLY A 16 46.45 3.45 22.83
CA GLY A 16 45.04 3.09 22.91
C GLY A 16 44.77 1.70 22.33
N LEU A 17 44.27 0.77 23.16
CA LEU A 17 43.73 -0.52 22.71
C LEU A 17 42.48 -0.28 21.85
N VAL A 18 42.55 -0.66 20.57
CA VAL A 18 41.43 -0.53 19.63
C VAL A 18 40.45 -1.69 19.83
N GLY A 19 39.39 -1.44 20.60
CA GLY A 19 38.19 -2.27 20.56
C GLY A 19 37.40 -1.96 19.29
N CYS A 20 37.36 -2.89 18.34
CA CYS A 20 36.63 -2.74 17.06
C CYS A 20 35.11 -2.90 17.21
N ALA A 21 34.47 -2.10 18.06
CA ALA A 21 33.05 -1.83 17.94
C ALA A 21 32.86 -0.79 16.82
N ARG A 22 32.44 -1.22 15.62
CA ARG A 22 32.04 -0.30 14.55
C ARG A 22 30.71 0.35 14.90
N THR A 23 30.75 1.39 15.74
CA THR A 23 29.64 2.33 15.87
C THR A 23 29.47 3.03 14.52
N VAL A 24 28.44 2.67 13.76
CA VAL A 24 27.99 3.51 12.65
C VAL A 24 27.59 4.85 13.27
N PRO A 25 28.21 5.98 12.89
CA PRO A 25 27.87 7.26 13.51
C PRO A 25 26.41 7.58 13.20
N ASN A 26 25.61 7.78 14.25
CA ASN A 26 24.17 8.06 14.14
C ASN A 26 23.93 9.26 13.21
N ARG A 27 23.47 8.98 12.00
CA ARG A 27 23.17 9.98 10.98
C ARG A 27 21.98 10.83 11.42
N VAL A 28 21.97 12.10 11.03
CA VAL A 28 20.78 12.94 11.14
C VAL A 28 20.05 12.89 9.81
N GLY A 29 18.75 12.57 9.82
CA GLY A 29 17.95 12.29 8.61
C GLY A 29 18.21 10.92 7.97
N ILE A 30 17.43 10.64 6.92
CA ILE A 30 17.56 9.48 6.01
C ILE A 30 17.33 10.04 4.59
N ASP A 31 18.37 10.65 4.04
CA ASP A 31 18.39 11.07 2.63
C ASP A 31 19.01 9.95 1.79
N PRO A 32 18.53 9.70 0.57
CA PRO A 32 19.04 8.65 -0.32
C PRO A 32 20.53 8.84 -0.61
N ALA A 33 21.30 7.80 -0.36
CA ALA A 33 22.75 7.75 -0.56
C ALA A 33 23.17 6.29 -0.82
N ALA A 34 24.27 6.08 -1.55
CA ALA A 34 24.69 4.73 -1.94
C ALA A 34 24.94 3.78 -0.75
N ASN A 35 25.25 4.32 0.43
CA ASN A 35 25.44 3.55 1.67
C ASN A 35 24.14 3.19 2.43
N VAL A 36 22.98 3.77 2.07
CA VAL A 36 21.66 3.42 2.66
C VAL A 36 20.83 2.49 1.76
N ALA A 37 21.37 2.06 0.63
CA ALA A 37 20.76 1.05 -0.24
C ALA A 37 20.39 -0.21 0.56
N ALA A 38 19.16 -0.67 0.33
CA ALA A 38 18.58 -1.84 0.96
C ALA A 38 19.35 -3.13 0.61
N PRO A 39 19.36 -4.15 1.49
CA PRO A 39 19.83 -5.47 1.09
C PRO A 39 18.90 -6.06 0.02
N ALA A 40 19.43 -6.84 -0.92
CA ALA A 40 18.62 -7.42 -2.00
C ALA A 40 17.45 -8.30 -1.52
N LEU A 41 17.54 -8.86 -0.30
CA LEU A 41 16.53 -9.73 0.29
C LEU A 41 16.04 -9.22 1.66
N ALA A 42 14.72 -9.25 1.88
CA ALA A 42 14.09 -8.97 3.18
C ALA A 42 14.58 -9.93 4.27
N GLY A 43 14.85 -11.20 3.94
CA GLY A 43 15.45 -12.17 4.87
C GLY A 43 16.89 -11.84 5.29
N SER A 44 17.54 -10.89 4.61
CA SER A 44 18.84 -10.32 5.02
C SER A 44 18.68 -9.05 5.87
N ALA A 45 17.45 -8.69 6.23
CA ALA A 45 17.11 -7.55 7.07
C ALA A 45 16.27 -7.94 8.30
N PHE A 46 15.32 -8.86 8.11
CA PHE A 46 14.35 -9.26 9.10
C PHE A 46 14.39 -10.76 9.34
N LEU A 47 14.21 -11.16 10.59
CA LEU A 47 13.90 -12.52 11.02
C LEU A 47 12.57 -12.51 11.75
N VAL A 48 11.81 -13.60 11.63
CA VAL A 48 10.54 -13.78 12.33
C VAL A 48 10.57 -15.12 13.07
N ALA A 49 10.19 -15.08 14.35
CA ALA A 49 10.09 -16.28 15.18
C ALA A 49 8.68 -16.38 15.79
N PRO A 50 8.05 -17.57 15.83
CA PRO A 50 6.79 -17.74 16.54
C PRO A 50 6.99 -17.53 18.04
N VAL A 51 6.02 -16.93 18.71
CA VAL A 51 5.99 -16.84 20.18
C VAL A 51 5.55 -18.20 20.72
N SER A 52 6.52 -18.97 21.23
CA SER A 52 6.21 -20.11 22.10
C SER A 52 5.60 -19.62 23.43
N ALA A 53 4.80 -20.48 24.06
CA ALA A 53 3.92 -20.14 25.19
C ALA A 53 4.57 -19.23 26.26
N PRO A 54 3.81 -18.29 26.86
CA PRO A 54 4.37 -17.20 27.66
C PRO A 54 5.23 -17.71 28.81
N SER A 55 6.53 -17.42 28.72
CA SER A 55 7.45 -17.59 29.85
C SER A 55 7.15 -16.51 30.89
N PRO A 56 6.91 -16.84 32.18
CA PRO A 56 6.37 -15.92 33.18
C PRO A 56 7.36 -14.82 33.67
N LEU A 57 8.39 -14.50 32.89
CA LEU A 57 9.51 -13.62 33.26
C LEU A 57 9.77 -12.45 32.28
N SER A 58 8.96 -12.28 31.22
CA SER A 58 9.05 -11.10 30.33
C SER A 58 7.85 -10.16 30.50
N ALA A 59 7.98 -9.17 31.39
CA ALA A 59 6.92 -8.22 31.74
C ALA A 59 6.68 -7.09 30.71
N SER A 60 6.99 -7.31 29.43
CA SER A 60 7.03 -6.27 28.40
C SER A 60 6.59 -6.74 27.00
N VAL A 61 5.78 -7.81 26.92
CA VAL A 61 5.15 -8.28 25.67
C VAL A 61 3.66 -8.40 25.93
N THR A 62 2.81 -7.92 25.02
CA THR A 62 1.38 -8.24 25.06
C THR A 62 1.22 -9.77 24.96
N PRO A 63 0.63 -10.48 25.97
CA PRO A 63 0.69 -11.96 26.04
C PRO A 63 0.06 -12.75 24.87
N ASN A 64 -0.51 -12.06 23.89
CA ASN A 64 -1.31 -12.60 22.80
C ASN A 64 -0.62 -12.49 21.42
N ASP A 65 0.55 -11.85 21.31
CA ASP A 65 1.27 -11.74 20.04
C ASP A 65 1.83 -13.10 19.61
N LYS A 66 1.51 -13.53 18.38
CA LYS A 66 1.90 -14.86 17.88
C LYS A 66 3.29 -14.92 17.26
N ALA A 67 3.92 -13.77 16.98
CA ALA A 67 5.22 -13.68 16.33
C ALA A 67 6.08 -12.54 16.90
N ARG A 68 7.39 -12.76 16.97
CA ARG A 68 8.41 -11.74 17.25
C ARG A 68 9.08 -11.33 15.96
N ILE A 69 9.42 -10.05 15.87
CA ILE A 69 10.09 -9.44 14.72
C ILE A 69 11.46 -8.98 15.15
N THR A 70 12.48 -9.46 14.45
CA THR A 70 13.88 -9.16 14.72
C THR A 70 14.50 -8.51 13.51
N ILE A 71 15.22 -7.41 13.71
CA ILE A 71 15.91 -6.63 12.68
C ILE A 71 17.40 -6.90 12.84
N LEU A 72 18.09 -7.25 11.75
CA LEU A 72 19.55 -7.37 11.75
C LEU A 72 20.18 -5.97 11.82
N LYS A 73 21.20 -5.77 12.65
CA LYS A 73 21.84 -4.45 12.83
C LYS A 73 22.50 -3.92 11.56
N THR A 74 22.81 -4.79 10.59
CA THR A 74 23.24 -4.45 9.22
C THR A 74 22.17 -3.80 8.35
N ALA A 75 20.89 -3.94 8.71
CA ALA A 75 19.73 -3.37 8.04
C ALA A 75 19.20 -2.09 8.70
N LEU A 76 19.76 -1.68 9.83
CA LEU A 76 19.54 -0.32 10.37
C LEU A 76 20.06 0.73 9.38
N GLU A 77 19.42 1.90 9.36
CA GLU A 77 19.71 3.00 8.43
C GLU A 77 19.52 2.66 6.93
N LYS A 78 18.87 1.53 6.60
CA LYS A 78 18.56 1.12 5.21
C LYS A 78 17.13 1.47 4.82
N GLU A 79 16.93 1.84 3.56
CA GLU A 79 15.60 2.16 3.04
C GLU A 79 14.76 0.92 2.74
N PHE A 80 13.53 0.90 3.23
CA PHE A 80 12.50 -0.11 2.96
C PHE A 80 11.24 0.58 2.45
N LEU A 81 10.49 -0.05 1.55
CA LEU A 81 9.13 0.35 1.27
C LEU A 81 8.21 -0.22 2.35
N LEU A 82 7.50 0.64 3.05
CA LEU A 82 6.36 0.28 3.88
C LEU A 82 5.08 0.50 3.08
N GLN A 83 4.43 -0.59 2.69
CA GLN A 83 3.05 -0.59 2.21
C GLN A 83 2.15 -1.05 3.35
N SER A 84 0.92 -0.54 3.42
CA SER A 84 -0.03 -0.99 4.44
C SER A 84 -1.46 -0.99 3.92
N THR A 85 -2.28 -1.92 4.38
CA THR A 85 -3.71 -1.98 4.04
C THR A 85 -4.53 -2.11 5.32
N LEU A 86 -5.67 -1.43 5.37
CA LEU A 86 -6.59 -1.45 6.49
C LEU A 86 -7.91 -2.08 6.03
N THR A 87 -8.41 -3.06 6.77
CA THR A 87 -9.70 -3.73 6.54
C THR A 87 -10.62 -3.50 7.73
N THR A 88 -11.84 -3.00 7.49
CA THR A 88 -12.87 -2.80 8.51
C THR A 88 -13.87 -3.96 8.51
N TYR A 89 -14.36 -4.37 9.68
CA TYR A 89 -15.28 -5.52 9.84
C TYR A 89 -16.77 -5.14 9.86
N GLY A 90 -17.19 -4.23 8.96
CA GLY A 90 -18.59 -3.84 8.79
C GLY A 90 -19.49 -4.97 8.27
N ALA A 91 -20.79 -4.67 8.07
CA ALA A 91 -21.79 -5.63 7.60
C ALA A 91 -21.42 -6.35 6.28
N ALA A 92 -20.65 -5.67 5.44
CA ALA A 92 -19.71 -6.31 4.52
C ALA A 92 -18.33 -5.71 4.82
N PRO A 93 -17.28 -6.53 5.04
CA PRO A 93 -15.94 -6.01 5.26
C PRO A 93 -15.49 -5.15 4.07
N SER A 94 -14.77 -4.07 4.34
CA SER A 94 -14.24 -3.15 3.33
C SER A 94 -12.75 -2.93 3.58
N PHE A 95 -11.98 -2.58 2.55
CA PHE A 95 -10.54 -2.36 2.65
C PHE A 95 -10.08 -1.09 1.93
N GLY A 96 -8.89 -0.61 2.28
CA GLY A 96 -8.18 0.43 1.54
C GLY A 96 -6.68 0.41 1.83
N GLY A 97 -5.89 0.81 0.84
CA GLY A 97 -4.46 1.06 0.92
C GLY A 97 -4.18 2.33 1.70
N LEU A 98 -3.32 2.21 2.70
CA LEU A 98 -2.76 3.34 3.44
C LEU A 98 -1.51 3.83 2.70
N ARG A 99 -1.25 5.15 2.78
CA ARG A 99 -0.16 5.82 2.07
C ARG A 99 1.17 5.09 2.25
N SER A 100 1.73 4.61 1.14
CA SER A 100 3.03 3.95 1.11
C SER A 100 4.14 4.93 1.48
N ARG A 101 5.20 4.44 2.12
CA ARG A 101 6.30 5.28 2.62
C ARG A 101 7.64 4.60 2.40
N VAL A 102 8.67 5.36 2.04
CA VAL A 102 10.05 4.89 2.17
C VAL A 102 10.50 5.17 3.60
N VAL A 103 10.90 4.12 4.31
CA VAL A 103 11.19 4.16 5.75
C VAL A 103 12.56 3.55 6.05
N ALA A 104 13.13 3.85 7.22
CA ALA A 104 14.22 3.08 7.80
C ALA A 104 14.07 2.89 9.30
N PHE A 105 14.83 1.93 9.84
CA PHE A 105 14.91 1.65 11.27
C PHE A 105 16.20 2.22 11.85
N ARG A 106 16.10 2.91 12.99
CA ARG A 106 17.24 3.50 13.72
C ARG A 106 17.24 3.08 15.18
N GLU A 107 18.32 2.49 15.65
CA GLU A 107 18.52 2.21 17.09
C GLU A 107 19.08 3.45 17.79
N ARG A 108 18.44 3.92 18.87
CA ARG A 108 18.95 5.04 19.68
C ARG A 108 18.39 5.00 21.10
N ALA A 109 19.25 5.16 22.11
CA ALA A 109 18.85 5.29 23.52
C ALA A 109 17.89 4.18 24.03
N GLY A 110 18.16 2.91 23.69
CA GLY A 110 17.39 1.75 24.15
C GLY A 110 16.04 1.54 23.46
N LYS A 111 15.81 2.18 22.30
CA LYS A 111 14.64 1.97 21.43
C LYS A 111 15.07 1.86 19.97
N VAL A 112 14.23 1.24 19.15
CA VAL A 112 14.30 1.33 17.69
C VAL A 112 13.21 2.28 17.21
N TYR A 113 13.52 3.19 16.29
CA TYR A 113 12.56 4.13 15.72
C TYR A 113 12.28 3.79 14.25
N LEU A 114 11.00 3.84 13.86
CA LEU A 114 10.60 3.89 12.46
C LEU A 114 10.63 5.34 12.00
N LEU A 115 11.34 5.61 10.92
CA LEU A 115 11.55 6.95 10.38
C LEU A 115 11.15 6.98 8.90
N GLU A 116 10.49 8.04 8.45
CA GLU A 116 10.25 8.30 7.02
C GLU A 116 11.48 8.96 6.39
N ALA A 117 11.81 8.58 5.16
CA ALA A 117 12.91 9.19 4.42
C ALA A 117 12.58 10.65 4.04
N THR A 118 13.60 11.50 4.02
CA THR A 118 13.45 12.97 3.89
C THR A 118 13.25 13.45 2.46
N GLN A 119 13.61 12.63 1.45
CA GLN A 119 13.43 12.96 0.04
C GLN A 119 11.95 13.22 -0.28
N GLY A 120 11.65 14.39 -0.84
CA GLY A 120 10.28 14.81 -1.14
C GLY A 120 9.57 15.52 0.02
N HIS A 121 10.22 15.72 1.17
CA HIS A 121 9.67 16.42 2.33
C HIS A 121 10.44 17.70 2.72
N THR A 122 11.62 17.93 2.13
CA THR A 122 12.50 19.08 2.43
C THR A 122 12.94 19.85 1.19
N VAL A 123 13.34 21.10 1.40
CA VAL A 123 13.97 21.97 0.38
C VAL A 123 15.51 21.94 0.45
N THR A 124 16.07 21.36 1.52
CA THR A 124 17.51 21.35 1.79
C THR A 124 17.86 20.14 2.65
N ASN A 125 19.12 19.70 2.52
CA ASN A 125 19.76 18.70 3.37
C ASN A 125 20.79 19.33 4.34
N ASP A 126 21.02 20.65 4.24
CA ASP A 126 21.98 21.41 5.08
C ASP A 126 21.51 21.51 6.54
N LEU A 127 20.18 21.50 6.74
CA LEU A 127 19.53 21.39 8.03
C LEU A 127 18.92 19.99 8.13
N PRO A 128 19.62 19.02 8.74
CA PRO A 128 19.17 17.64 8.72
C PRO A 128 18.00 17.45 9.69
N ILE A 129 16.84 17.10 9.15
CA ILE A 129 15.63 16.80 9.92
C ILE A 129 15.51 15.30 10.20
N THR A 130 14.48 14.88 10.94
CA THR A 130 14.13 13.46 11.08
C THR A 130 12.62 13.35 11.19
N LEU A 131 12.00 12.60 10.27
CA LEU A 131 10.56 12.36 10.23
C LEU A 131 10.27 11.09 11.03
N LEU A 132 9.86 11.25 12.28
CA LEU A 132 9.55 10.13 13.17
C LEU A 132 8.14 9.60 12.90
N LEU A 133 8.02 8.29 12.66
CA LEU A 133 6.74 7.60 12.49
C LEU A 133 6.33 6.81 13.73
N ALA A 134 7.24 6.00 14.29
CA ALA A 134 6.95 5.14 15.44
C ALA A 134 8.20 4.91 16.30
N GLU A 135 7.99 4.52 17.57
CA GLU A 135 9.05 4.01 18.44
C GLU A 135 8.69 2.60 18.92
N PHE A 136 9.64 1.67 18.80
CA PHE A 136 9.48 0.29 19.24
C PHE A 136 10.33 0.02 20.50
N PRO A 137 9.71 -0.52 21.57
CA PRO A 137 10.45 -1.13 22.68
C PRO A 137 11.36 -2.26 22.18
N ILE A 138 12.56 -2.36 22.74
CA ILE A 138 13.46 -3.50 22.51
C ILE A 138 13.11 -4.61 23.50
N LEU A 139 12.88 -5.82 22.96
CA LEU A 139 12.58 -7.03 23.74
C LEU A 139 13.82 -7.88 24.03
N ALA A 140 14.78 -7.87 23.10
CA ALA A 140 16.08 -8.52 23.21
C ALA A 140 17.03 -7.94 22.16
N GLU A 141 18.32 -7.85 22.45
CA GLU A 141 19.35 -7.40 21.51
C GLU A 141 20.66 -8.14 21.73
N ASP A 142 21.47 -8.21 20.67
CA ASP A 142 22.87 -8.63 20.70
C ASP A 142 23.70 -7.78 19.72
N ASP A 143 24.97 -8.12 19.49
CA ASP A 143 25.88 -7.38 18.61
C ASP A 143 25.44 -7.39 17.12
N THR A 144 24.54 -8.29 16.73
CA THR A 144 24.17 -8.57 15.34
C THR A 144 22.71 -8.26 15.02
N GLN A 145 21.81 -8.25 16.00
CA GLN A 145 20.37 -8.11 15.80
C GLN A 145 19.65 -7.46 16.98
N VAL A 146 18.45 -6.94 16.73
CA VAL A 146 17.56 -6.32 17.72
C VAL A 146 16.12 -6.81 17.50
N THR A 147 15.50 -7.35 18.54
CA THR A 147 14.11 -7.85 18.53
C THR A 147 13.21 -6.80 19.14
N ILE A 148 12.16 -6.42 18.41
CA ILE A 148 11.29 -5.28 18.75
C ILE A 148 9.87 -5.72 19.11
N ASP A 149 9.22 -4.94 19.97
CA ASP A 149 7.76 -5.00 20.15
C ASP A 149 7.09 -4.14 19.06
N PHE A 150 6.76 -4.79 17.94
CA PHE A 150 6.07 -4.15 16.83
C PHE A 150 4.64 -3.74 17.18
N ASN A 151 3.95 -4.51 18.04
CA ASN A 151 2.56 -4.23 18.44
C ASN A 151 2.48 -2.93 19.25
N ALA A 152 3.36 -2.78 20.24
CA ALA A 152 3.44 -1.59 21.06
C ALA A 152 3.89 -0.35 20.26
N GLY A 153 4.81 -0.51 19.31
CA GLY A 153 5.24 0.61 18.47
C GLY A 153 4.18 1.08 17.47
N MET A 154 3.41 0.15 16.89
CA MET A 154 2.26 0.47 16.03
C MET A 154 0.98 0.79 16.84
N SER A 155 1.14 1.53 17.94
CA SER A 155 0.06 2.05 18.79
C SER A 155 -0.74 3.21 18.17
N ASN A 156 -0.29 3.75 17.03
CA ASN A 156 -1.04 4.68 16.19
C ASN A 156 -0.92 4.21 14.73
N ILE A 157 -2.05 4.10 14.04
CA ILE A 157 -2.13 3.66 12.65
C ILE A 157 -2.29 4.89 11.77
N PHE A 158 -1.43 5.07 10.77
CA PHE A 158 -1.58 6.15 9.78
C PHE A 158 -2.78 5.87 8.87
N VAL A 159 -3.69 6.85 8.73
CA VAL A 159 -4.98 6.66 8.02
C VAL A 159 -5.12 7.52 6.75
N ALA A 160 -4.01 8.09 6.25
CA ALA A 160 -3.99 8.69 4.92
C ALA A 160 -4.05 7.57 3.86
N GLY A 161 -4.86 7.75 2.82
CA GLY A 161 -4.92 6.83 1.68
C GLY A 161 -3.68 6.94 0.79
N ASP A 162 -3.44 5.93 -0.06
CA ASP A 162 -2.35 5.95 -1.03
C ASP A 162 -2.75 6.66 -2.34
N TRP A 163 -4.00 6.46 -2.79
CA TRP A 163 -4.62 7.25 -3.86
C TRP A 163 -4.84 8.70 -3.43
N TYR A 164 -4.00 9.58 -3.97
CA TYR A 164 -4.17 11.03 -3.90
C TYR A 164 -4.92 11.55 -5.13
N ALA A 165 -5.61 12.68 -4.98
CA ALA A 165 -6.22 13.41 -6.08
C ALA A 165 -6.26 14.91 -5.72
N HIS A 166 -5.44 15.72 -6.40
CA HIS A 166 -5.25 17.13 -6.02
C HIS A 166 -6.49 18.02 -6.23
N ASP A 167 -7.49 17.57 -6.98
CA ASP A 167 -8.78 18.23 -7.14
C ASP A 167 -9.69 18.09 -5.90
N PHE A 168 -9.47 17.05 -5.08
CA PHE A 168 -10.12 16.85 -3.80
C PHE A 168 -9.26 17.28 -2.60
N GLU A 169 -7.96 16.99 -2.62
CA GLU A 169 -7.05 17.19 -1.49
C GLU A 169 -6.15 18.45 -1.62
N GLY A 170 -6.16 19.11 -2.78
CA GLY A 170 -5.34 20.27 -3.09
C GLY A 170 -3.96 19.91 -3.66
N PRO A 171 -3.16 20.91 -4.09
CA PRO A 171 -1.83 20.65 -4.67
C PRO A 171 -0.67 20.81 -3.67
N ALA A 172 -0.97 20.99 -2.37
CA ALA A 172 0.01 21.41 -1.36
C ALA A 172 0.66 20.22 -0.65
N HIS A 173 1.97 20.31 -0.40
CA HIS A 173 2.69 19.30 0.39
C HIS A 173 2.27 19.35 1.88
N GLU A 174 1.54 18.34 2.35
CA GLU A 174 1.20 18.18 3.77
C GLU A 174 2.31 17.47 4.56
N ARG A 175 2.83 18.15 5.60
CA ARG A 175 3.84 17.59 6.52
C ARG A 175 3.24 16.69 7.60
N SER A 176 2.03 16.99 8.06
CA SER A 176 1.32 16.21 9.08
C SER A 176 0.63 15.01 8.47
N SER A 177 0.79 13.82 9.07
CA SER A 177 0.01 12.64 8.69
C SER A 177 -1.13 12.42 9.70
N LYS A 178 -2.35 12.18 9.21
CA LYS A 178 -3.47 11.75 10.05
C LYS A 178 -3.22 10.32 10.56
N SER A 179 -3.50 10.08 11.83
CA SER A 179 -3.42 8.75 12.44
C SER A 179 -4.57 8.50 13.41
N ALA A 180 -4.93 7.23 13.58
CA ALA A 180 -5.93 6.75 14.54
C ALA A 180 -5.23 6.00 15.67
N LYS A 181 -5.64 6.27 16.91
CA LYS A 181 -5.05 5.65 18.10
C LYS A 181 -5.58 4.23 18.32
N VAL A 182 -4.67 3.28 18.51
CA VAL A 182 -5.00 1.90 18.88
C VAL A 182 -5.37 1.84 20.37
N ARG A 183 -6.51 1.22 20.69
CA ARG A 183 -6.96 0.96 22.06
C ARG A 183 -6.49 -0.41 22.55
N PHE A 184 -6.67 -1.43 21.71
CA PHE A 184 -6.29 -2.81 21.97
C PHE A 184 -5.80 -3.43 20.66
N SER A 185 -4.75 -4.23 20.70
CA SER A 185 -4.25 -4.92 19.51
C SER A 185 -3.41 -6.16 19.85
N TYR A 186 -3.24 -7.03 18.86
CA TYR A 186 -2.28 -8.14 18.88
C TYR A 186 -1.81 -8.46 17.47
N ILE A 187 -0.63 -9.06 17.35
CA ILE A 187 -0.08 -9.60 16.10
C ILE A 187 -0.61 -11.01 15.89
N GLU A 188 -1.52 -11.16 14.92
CA GLU A 188 -2.09 -12.44 14.52
C GLU A 188 -1.08 -13.28 13.72
N SER A 189 -0.21 -12.64 12.94
CA SER A 189 0.89 -13.31 12.26
C SER A 189 1.96 -12.32 11.82
N ALA A 190 3.21 -12.75 11.80
CA ALA A 190 4.24 -12.17 10.94
C ALA A 190 4.95 -13.30 10.18
N ALA A 191 5.43 -13.01 8.97
CA ALA A 191 6.22 -13.94 8.16
C ALA A 191 7.02 -13.20 7.10
N LEU A 192 8.16 -13.75 6.69
CA LEU A 192 8.72 -13.47 5.37
C LEU A 192 7.92 -14.26 4.33
N ASN A 193 7.57 -13.63 3.21
CA ASN A 193 6.86 -14.29 2.11
C ASN A 193 7.79 -14.55 0.90
N ASP A 194 7.30 -15.35 -0.05
CA ASP A 194 8.01 -15.71 -1.29
C ASP A 194 8.20 -14.51 -2.25
N HIS A 195 7.59 -13.36 -1.93
CA HIS A 195 7.69 -12.10 -2.68
C HIS A 195 8.68 -11.11 -2.05
N ASN A 196 9.59 -11.60 -1.20
CA ASN A 196 10.68 -10.83 -0.62
C ASN A 196 10.21 -9.65 0.27
N GLN A 197 9.11 -9.88 1.01
CA GLN A 197 8.56 -8.92 1.98
C GLN A 197 8.47 -9.57 3.37
N LEU A 198 8.66 -8.75 4.41
CA LEU A 198 8.13 -9.03 5.75
C LEU A 198 6.65 -8.60 5.77
N ALA A 199 5.74 -9.56 5.89
CA ALA A 199 4.31 -9.33 6.05
C ALA A 199 3.92 -9.47 7.53
N ILE A 200 3.14 -8.52 8.06
CA ILE A 200 2.70 -8.47 9.46
C ILE A 200 1.20 -8.20 9.48
N ARG A 201 0.42 -8.99 10.21
CA ARG A 201 -1.03 -8.81 10.40
C ARG A 201 -1.30 -8.46 11.85
N GLN A 202 -1.73 -7.22 12.08
CA GLN A 202 -2.18 -6.73 13.37
C GLN A 202 -3.71 -6.67 13.38
N ILE A 203 -4.33 -7.27 14.38
CA ILE A 203 -5.75 -7.06 14.67
C ILE A 203 -5.82 -5.98 15.73
N ALA A 204 -6.59 -4.92 15.48
CA ALA A 204 -6.66 -3.75 16.33
C ALA A 204 -8.10 -3.28 16.54
N GLN A 205 -8.33 -2.59 17.65
CA GLN A 205 -9.47 -1.70 17.82
C GLN A 205 -8.98 -0.25 17.78
N LEU A 206 -9.43 0.50 16.76
CA LEU A 206 -9.22 1.93 16.69
C LEU A 206 -10.19 2.64 17.63
N GLY A 207 -9.68 3.63 18.34
CA GLY A 207 -10.54 4.65 18.94
C GLY A 207 -10.93 5.67 17.89
N GLY A 208 -12.21 6.04 17.86
CA GLY A 208 -12.65 7.24 17.18
C GLY A 208 -11.96 8.50 17.72
N ASP A 209 -12.09 9.58 16.95
CA ASP A 209 -11.67 10.92 17.34
C ASP A 209 -12.45 11.43 18.57
N GLU A 210 -12.03 12.56 19.16
CA GLU A 210 -12.71 13.11 20.36
C GLU A 210 -14.20 13.44 20.11
N SER A 211 -14.60 13.58 18.84
CA SER A 211 -15.97 13.76 18.36
C SER A 211 -16.79 12.47 18.22
N SER A 212 -16.18 11.30 17.99
CA SER A 212 -16.89 10.03 17.81
C SER A 212 -16.45 8.98 18.83
N GLN A 213 -17.38 8.58 19.70
CA GLN A 213 -17.15 7.48 20.66
C GLN A 213 -17.20 6.07 20.01
N ASN A 214 -17.18 5.99 18.69
CA ASN A 214 -17.22 4.73 17.97
C ASN A 214 -15.85 4.05 18.06
N ASN A 215 -15.87 2.78 18.43
CA ASN A 215 -14.69 1.91 18.38
C ASN A 215 -14.86 0.98 17.18
N GLU A 216 -13.89 0.96 16.28
CA GLU A 216 -13.92 0.11 15.10
C GLU A 216 -12.84 -0.97 15.20
N SER A 217 -13.24 -2.23 15.03
CA SER A 217 -12.30 -3.34 14.89
C SER A 217 -11.81 -3.40 13.45
N VAL A 218 -10.49 -3.46 13.30
CA VAL A 218 -9.81 -3.48 12.00
C VAL A 218 -8.73 -4.56 11.97
N GLU A 219 -8.41 -5.02 10.78
CA GLU A 219 -7.12 -5.65 10.48
C GLU A 219 -6.24 -4.66 9.74
N VAL A 220 -4.99 -4.52 10.17
CA VAL A 220 -3.96 -3.83 9.39
C VAL A 220 -2.92 -4.85 8.96
N LYS A 221 -2.69 -4.94 7.64
CA LYS A 221 -1.57 -5.68 7.07
C LYS A 221 -0.47 -4.69 6.73
N TYR A 222 0.73 -4.90 7.27
CA TYR A 222 1.94 -4.16 6.93
C TYR A 222 2.84 -5.04 6.06
N TYR A 223 3.44 -4.45 5.03
CA TYR A 223 4.41 -5.10 4.16
C TYR A 223 5.67 -4.24 4.10
N LEU A 224 6.81 -4.85 4.45
CA LEU A 224 8.14 -4.23 4.41
C LEU A 224 9.01 -4.97 3.39
N SER A 225 9.32 -4.32 2.26
CA SER A 225 10.27 -4.81 1.26
C SER A 225 11.51 -3.91 1.20
N PRO A 226 12.68 -4.44 0.80
CA PRO A 226 13.83 -3.61 0.42
C PRO A 226 13.44 -2.54 -0.61
N TYR A 227 13.78 -1.27 -0.37
CA TYR A 227 13.46 -0.21 -1.33
C TYR A 227 14.40 -0.27 -2.54
N LEU A 228 13.93 -0.89 -3.62
CA LEU A 228 14.65 -1.14 -4.87
C LEU A 228 13.75 -0.77 -6.07
N PRO A 229 13.47 0.53 -6.29
CA PRO A 229 12.57 0.97 -7.36
C PRO A 229 13.12 0.63 -8.75
N ALA A 230 12.21 0.44 -9.72
CA ALA A 230 12.60 0.11 -11.08
C ALA A 230 13.40 1.26 -11.73
N ALA A 231 14.63 0.97 -12.15
CA ALA A 231 15.56 1.98 -12.67
C ALA A 231 15.17 2.55 -14.04
N ASP A 232 14.24 1.89 -14.75
CA ASP A 232 13.70 2.29 -16.05
C ASP A 232 12.20 2.62 -16.00
N PHE A 233 11.64 2.84 -14.80
CA PHE A 233 10.35 3.50 -14.64
C PHE A 233 10.50 5.01 -14.90
N GLU A 234 9.59 5.57 -15.70
CA GLU A 234 9.63 6.99 -16.11
C GLU A 234 8.49 7.76 -15.41
N PRO A 235 8.79 8.58 -14.37
CA PRO A 235 7.76 9.27 -13.60
C PRO A 235 7.04 10.39 -14.37
N VAL A 236 5.72 10.33 -14.47
CA VAL A 236 4.91 11.37 -15.14
C VAL A 236 4.54 12.48 -14.15
N ARG A 237 5.11 13.68 -14.33
CA ARG A 237 4.70 14.89 -13.59
C ARG A 237 3.38 15.43 -14.12
N VAL A 238 2.44 15.76 -13.22
CA VAL A 238 1.21 16.47 -13.57
C VAL A 238 1.52 17.97 -13.73
N THR A 239 1.15 18.55 -14.87
CA THR A 239 1.51 19.93 -15.25
C THR A 239 0.32 20.82 -15.63
N THR A 240 -0.86 20.25 -15.87
CA THR A 240 -2.09 20.98 -16.24
C THR A 240 -3.28 20.43 -15.44
N PRO A 241 -3.70 21.09 -14.35
CA PRO A 241 -4.80 20.61 -13.50
C PRO A 241 -6.17 20.68 -14.18
N ASP A 242 -6.36 21.57 -15.17
CA ASP A 242 -7.69 21.97 -15.65
C ASP A 242 -8.30 21.10 -16.76
N VAL A 243 -7.67 19.99 -17.17
CA VAL A 243 -8.05 19.26 -18.41
C VAL A 243 -8.35 17.77 -18.20
N VAL A 244 -7.57 17.05 -17.40
CA VAL A 244 -7.79 15.62 -17.10
C VAL A 244 -7.33 15.33 -15.68
N GLY A 245 -8.24 14.81 -14.84
CA GLY A 245 -7.88 14.28 -13.52
C GLY A 245 -7.20 12.91 -13.65
N PHE A 246 -6.10 12.72 -12.95
CA PHE A 246 -5.42 11.44 -12.77
C PHE A 246 -5.43 11.10 -11.28
N PHE A 247 -5.40 9.81 -10.93
CA PHE A 247 -4.95 9.44 -9.59
C PHE A 247 -3.45 9.74 -9.47
N GLU A 248 -3.02 10.11 -8.28
CA GLU A 248 -1.71 10.69 -8.02
C GLU A 248 -1.09 10.09 -6.76
N VAL A 249 0.22 10.32 -6.58
CA VAL A 249 0.86 10.20 -5.26
C VAL A 249 0.87 11.54 -4.55
N ALA A 250 0.91 11.50 -3.21
CA ALA A 250 0.91 12.69 -2.38
C ALA A 250 1.98 13.72 -2.80
N PRO A 251 1.69 15.04 -2.76
CA PRO A 251 2.57 16.05 -3.33
C PRO A 251 3.93 16.08 -2.63
N GLN A 252 5.03 16.15 -3.40
CA GLN A 252 6.40 16.17 -2.90
C GLN A 252 7.01 17.56 -3.01
N LEU A 253 7.79 17.95 -2.01
CA LEU A 253 8.56 19.19 -1.98
C LEU A 253 9.92 19.02 -2.69
N THR A 254 10.31 19.98 -3.53
CA THR A 254 11.60 20.02 -4.22
C THR A 254 12.63 20.91 -3.51
N SER A 255 13.90 20.78 -3.89
CA SER A 255 15.00 21.64 -3.44
C SER A 255 14.77 23.14 -3.69
N GLU A 256 13.98 23.48 -4.70
CA GLU A 256 13.64 24.85 -5.07
C GLU A 256 12.46 25.42 -4.25
N GLY A 257 11.91 24.64 -3.31
CA GLY A 257 10.72 25.01 -2.54
C GLY A 257 9.40 24.89 -3.31
N THR A 258 9.42 24.32 -4.51
CA THR A 258 8.20 24.05 -5.28
C THR A 258 7.61 22.70 -4.90
N THR A 259 6.32 22.51 -5.14
CA THR A 259 5.67 21.20 -4.99
C THR A 259 5.51 20.53 -6.36
N ILE A 260 5.79 19.23 -6.43
CA ILE A 260 5.56 18.38 -7.59
C ILE A 260 4.58 17.28 -7.27
N ILE A 261 3.71 16.97 -8.22
CA ILE A 261 2.73 15.89 -8.15
C ILE A 261 3.01 14.95 -9.33
N ARG A 262 2.91 13.65 -9.09
CA ARG A 262 3.13 12.62 -10.09
C ARG A 262 1.87 11.78 -10.25
N ALA A 263 1.51 11.50 -11.49
CA ALA A 263 0.39 10.63 -11.80
C ALA A 263 0.74 9.18 -11.41
N ALA A 264 -0.22 8.49 -10.81
CA ALA A 264 -0.15 7.07 -10.54
C ALA A 264 -0.34 6.28 -11.84
N HIS A 265 0.64 5.46 -12.22
CA HIS A 265 0.48 4.55 -13.35
C HIS A 265 1.32 3.29 -13.19
N PHE A 266 0.83 2.19 -13.77
CA PHE A 266 1.64 0.98 -13.95
C PHE A 266 2.87 1.27 -14.83
N HIS A 267 3.96 0.56 -14.56
CA HIS A 267 5.15 0.56 -15.40
C HIS A 267 4.77 0.14 -16.84
N ALA A 268 5.05 0.98 -17.85
CA ALA A 268 5.01 0.55 -19.24
C ALA A 268 6.05 -0.57 -19.47
N LYS A 269 5.95 -1.39 -20.51
CA LYS A 269 6.71 -2.66 -20.64
C LYS A 269 6.20 -3.78 -19.71
N SER A 270 5.89 -3.50 -18.44
CA SER A 270 5.34 -4.51 -17.49
C SER A 270 3.95 -4.99 -17.90
N GLN A 271 3.69 -6.28 -17.64
CA GLN A 271 2.40 -6.91 -17.90
C GLN A 271 1.44 -6.66 -16.73
N ILE A 272 0.31 -6.01 -16.99
CA ILE A 272 -0.72 -5.76 -15.98
C ILE A 272 -1.60 -7.01 -15.88
N THR A 273 -1.34 -7.88 -14.91
CA THR A 273 -2.13 -9.09 -14.69
C THR A 273 -3.09 -8.91 -13.52
N TYR A 274 -4.39 -9.05 -13.77
CA TYR A 274 -5.44 -9.07 -12.74
C TYR A 274 -5.88 -10.51 -12.43
N ALA A 275 -6.01 -10.81 -11.14
CA ALA A 275 -6.59 -12.03 -10.63
C ALA A 275 -8.07 -11.82 -10.30
N VAL A 276 -8.95 -12.66 -10.83
CA VAL A 276 -10.37 -12.70 -10.45
C VAL A 276 -10.52 -13.61 -9.24
N SER A 277 -11.08 -13.10 -8.15
CA SER A 277 -11.22 -13.84 -6.89
C SER A 277 -11.92 -15.20 -7.06
N ALA A 278 -11.47 -16.21 -6.31
CA ALA A 278 -11.97 -17.57 -6.45
C ALA A 278 -13.49 -17.70 -6.23
N ASN A 279 -14.08 -16.85 -5.38
CA ASN A 279 -15.51 -16.82 -5.04
C ASN A 279 -16.41 -16.10 -6.07
N THR A 280 -15.87 -15.60 -7.19
CA THR A 280 -16.67 -15.02 -8.28
C THR A 280 -17.57 -16.10 -8.90
N PRO A 281 -18.91 -15.96 -8.93
CA PRO A 281 -19.83 -16.97 -9.44
C PRO A 281 -19.54 -17.34 -10.90
N ALA A 282 -19.69 -18.62 -11.23
CA ALA A 282 -19.28 -19.18 -12.52
C ALA A 282 -19.98 -18.50 -13.72
N GLU A 283 -21.24 -18.12 -13.55
CA GLU A 283 -22.08 -17.43 -14.52
C GLU A 283 -21.67 -15.98 -14.79
N PHE A 284 -20.93 -15.33 -13.88
CA PHE A 284 -20.42 -13.97 -14.05
C PHE A 284 -18.91 -13.91 -14.28
N LYS A 285 -18.17 -14.96 -13.92
CA LYS A 285 -16.71 -15.03 -13.98
C LYS A 285 -16.16 -14.67 -15.37
N GLN A 286 -16.78 -15.15 -16.46
CA GLN A 286 -16.33 -14.79 -17.81
C GLN A 286 -16.59 -13.30 -18.11
N ALA A 287 -17.77 -12.76 -17.76
CA ALA A 287 -18.08 -11.35 -17.97
C ALA A 287 -17.14 -10.41 -17.18
N VAL A 288 -16.72 -10.80 -15.97
CA VAL A 288 -15.70 -10.06 -15.20
C VAL A 288 -14.34 -10.11 -15.92
N LYS A 289 -13.92 -11.29 -16.41
CA LYS A 289 -12.69 -11.44 -17.19
C LYS A 289 -12.70 -10.61 -18.48
N ASP A 290 -13.81 -10.62 -19.21
CA ASP A 290 -13.97 -9.83 -20.44
C ASP A 290 -13.96 -8.32 -20.17
N GLY A 291 -14.55 -7.88 -19.05
CA GLY A 291 -14.50 -6.48 -18.61
C GLY A 291 -13.09 -6.00 -18.24
N ILE A 292 -12.26 -6.87 -17.67
CA ILE A 292 -10.83 -6.60 -17.42
C ILE A 292 -10.08 -6.52 -18.76
N LEU A 293 -10.24 -7.52 -19.63
CA LEU A 293 -9.55 -7.61 -20.92
C LEU A 293 -9.98 -6.52 -21.93
N TYR A 294 -11.14 -5.89 -21.73
CA TYR A 294 -11.60 -4.76 -22.55
C TYR A 294 -10.55 -3.64 -22.66
N TRP A 295 -9.77 -3.40 -21.62
CA TRP A 295 -8.73 -2.37 -21.61
C TRP A 295 -7.61 -2.57 -22.64
N ASN A 296 -7.38 -3.78 -23.15
CA ASN A 296 -6.47 -4.01 -24.27
C ASN A 296 -6.91 -3.25 -25.54
N LYS A 297 -8.21 -3.00 -25.71
CA LYS A 297 -8.73 -2.15 -26.81
C LYS A 297 -8.37 -0.67 -26.63
N VAL A 298 -8.17 -0.22 -25.39
CA VAL A 298 -7.79 1.16 -25.05
C VAL A 298 -6.27 1.33 -25.14
N PHE A 299 -5.50 0.35 -24.68
CA PHE A 299 -4.04 0.35 -24.83
C PHE A 299 -3.58 0.15 -26.29
N GLY A 300 -4.36 -0.58 -27.10
CA GLY A 300 -3.96 -0.98 -28.46
C GLY A 300 -2.98 -2.15 -28.51
N ASP A 301 -2.65 -2.75 -27.36
CA ASP A 301 -1.80 -3.92 -27.20
C ASP A 301 -2.39 -4.88 -26.14
N GLU A 302 -1.80 -6.08 -26.00
CA GLU A 302 -2.21 -7.09 -25.01
C GLU A 302 -1.51 -6.91 -23.64
N ARG A 303 -1.39 -5.66 -23.15
CA ARG A 303 -0.77 -5.36 -21.84
C ARG A 303 -1.58 -5.84 -20.64
N VAL A 304 -2.90 -6.00 -20.75
CA VAL A 304 -3.75 -6.54 -19.67
C VAL A 304 -3.97 -8.04 -19.86
N LYS A 305 -3.65 -8.81 -18.82
CA LYS A 305 -3.96 -10.24 -18.70
C LYS A 305 -4.88 -10.50 -17.52
N VAL A 306 -5.59 -11.61 -17.57
CA VAL A 306 -6.48 -12.04 -16.49
C VAL A 306 -6.25 -13.51 -16.14
N VAL A 307 -6.21 -13.80 -14.84
CA VAL A 307 -6.09 -15.15 -14.27
C VAL A 307 -7.19 -15.37 -13.22
N ASP A 308 -7.43 -16.62 -12.84
CA ASP A 308 -8.15 -16.89 -11.60
C ASP A 308 -7.18 -16.76 -10.41
N ALA A 309 -7.63 -16.11 -9.33
CA ALA A 309 -6.87 -16.05 -8.10
C ALA A 309 -6.69 -17.46 -7.51
N PRO A 310 -5.51 -17.80 -6.94
CA PRO A 310 -5.34 -19.04 -6.19
C PRO A 310 -6.34 -19.15 -5.04
N ALA A 311 -6.68 -20.38 -4.64
CA ALA A 311 -7.59 -20.61 -3.53
C ALA A 311 -7.06 -19.97 -2.23
N GLY A 312 -7.90 -19.17 -1.56
CA GLY A 312 -7.53 -18.44 -0.35
C GLY A 312 -6.99 -17.01 -0.58
N VAL A 313 -6.57 -16.67 -1.80
CA VAL A 313 -6.19 -15.28 -2.14
C VAL A 313 -7.44 -14.42 -2.26
N THR A 314 -7.48 -13.32 -1.50
CA THR A 314 -8.60 -12.37 -1.41
C THR A 314 -8.06 -10.95 -1.25
N ALA A 315 -8.79 -9.96 -1.76
CA ALA A 315 -8.39 -8.57 -1.53
C ALA A 315 -8.59 -8.17 -0.04
N PRO A 316 -7.70 -7.36 0.55
CA PRO A 316 -6.50 -6.78 -0.07
C PRO A 316 -5.31 -7.77 -0.09
N ASP A 317 -4.56 -7.80 -1.19
CA ASP A 317 -3.33 -8.60 -1.35
C ASP A 317 -2.27 -7.78 -2.11
N VAL A 318 -1.04 -7.76 -1.59
CA VAL A 318 0.09 -6.98 -2.13
C VAL A 318 0.71 -7.61 -3.38
N ASN A 319 0.47 -8.91 -3.63
CA ASN A 319 1.14 -9.68 -4.68
C ASN A 319 0.34 -9.78 -5.98
N TYR A 320 -0.91 -9.33 -5.96
CA TYR A 320 -1.84 -9.45 -7.07
C TYR A 320 -2.57 -8.14 -7.31
N ASN A 321 -2.70 -7.74 -8.58
CA ASN A 321 -3.84 -6.89 -8.91
C ASN A 321 -5.09 -7.76 -8.81
N ILE A 322 -6.07 -7.45 -7.97
CA ILE A 322 -7.17 -8.37 -7.66
C ILE A 322 -8.56 -7.73 -7.82
N VAL A 323 -9.45 -8.41 -8.53
CA VAL A 323 -10.87 -8.10 -8.58
C VAL A 323 -11.62 -9.04 -7.65
N GLN A 324 -12.02 -8.51 -6.50
CA GLN A 324 -12.70 -9.22 -5.44
C GLN A 324 -14.22 -9.14 -5.61
N TRP A 325 -14.85 -10.29 -5.81
CA TRP A 325 -16.30 -10.42 -5.79
C TRP A 325 -16.83 -10.38 -4.37
N VAL A 326 -17.88 -9.59 -4.15
CA VAL A 326 -18.51 -9.40 -2.84
C VAL A 326 -20.01 -9.67 -2.94
N PRO A 327 -20.55 -10.68 -2.23
CA PRO A 327 -21.97 -11.00 -2.24
C PRO A 327 -22.76 -9.97 -1.40
N PHE A 328 -23.09 -8.83 -2.00
CA PHE A 328 -23.81 -7.72 -1.37
C PHE A 328 -24.79 -7.08 -2.37
N ASP A 329 -25.91 -7.76 -2.64
CA ASP A 329 -26.83 -7.44 -3.73
C ASP A 329 -27.51 -6.05 -3.62
N SER A 330 -27.64 -5.51 -2.40
CA SER A 330 -28.20 -4.19 -2.15
C SER A 330 -27.19 -3.04 -2.28
N ALA A 331 -25.89 -3.34 -2.30
CA ALA A 331 -24.84 -2.33 -2.34
C ALA A 331 -24.55 -1.89 -3.79
N GLY A 332 -25.29 -0.89 -4.28
CA GLY A 332 -25.13 -0.33 -5.63
C GLY A 332 -23.85 0.47 -5.87
N PHE A 333 -22.76 0.16 -5.17
CA PHE A 333 -21.43 0.76 -5.33
C PHE A 333 -20.38 -0.32 -5.58
N ALA A 334 -19.32 0.06 -6.28
CA ALA A 334 -18.06 -0.65 -6.37
C ALA A 334 -16.96 0.40 -6.16
N PHE A 335 -15.80 -0.01 -5.64
CA PHE A 335 -14.64 0.87 -5.53
C PHE A 335 -13.38 0.15 -5.98
N ALA A 336 -12.36 0.94 -6.25
CA ALA A 336 -11.02 0.47 -6.51
C ALA A 336 -10.06 1.29 -5.66
N ASP A 337 -8.86 0.76 -5.49
CA ASP A 337 -7.74 1.33 -4.76
C ASP A 337 -6.45 0.72 -5.33
N ALA A 338 -5.31 1.39 -5.17
CA ALA A 338 -4.02 0.84 -5.53
C ALA A 338 -2.93 1.46 -4.68
N GLN A 339 -1.84 0.72 -4.47
CA GLN A 339 -0.68 1.22 -3.75
C GLN A 339 0.45 1.57 -4.72
N MET A 340 1.13 2.67 -4.43
CA MET A 340 2.16 3.23 -5.30
C MET A 340 3.52 3.30 -4.61
N ASP A 341 4.58 3.33 -5.41
CA ASP A 341 5.84 3.92 -4.98
C ASP A 341 5.62 5.42 -4.71
N PRO A 342 5.80 5.91 -3.47
CA PRO A 342 5.46 7.28 -3.10
C PRO A 342 6.44 8.31 -3.68
N ARG A 343 7.60 7.89 -4.18
CA ARG A 343 8.61 8.76 -4.81
C ARG A 343 8.37 8.86 -6.32
N SER A 344 8.05 7.76 -7.00
CA SER A 344 7.95 7.70 -8.47
C SER A 344 6.51 7.81 -9.01
N GLY A 345 5.49 7.35 -8.28
CA GLY A 345 4.13 7.18 -8.82
C GLY A 345 3.89 5.83 -9.51
N GLU A 346 4.85 4.90 -9.47
CA GLU A 346 4.64 3.55 -10.00
C GLU A 346 3.54 2.82 -9.23
N THR A 347 2.49 2.36 -9.92
CA THR A 347 1.45 1.51 -9.34
C THR A 347 1.97 0.08 -9.18
N LEU A 348 2.09 -0.36 -7.92
CA LEU A 348 2.69 -1.63 -7.54
C LEU A 348 1.68 -2.77 -7.56
N HIS A 349 0.49 -2.54 -7.01
CA HIS A 349 -0.67 -3.44 -7.12
C HIS A 349 -1.99 -2.66 -6.95
N ALA A 350 -3.06 -3.13 -7.58
CA ALA A 350 -4.40 -2.55 -7.51
C ALA A 350 -5.45 -3.56 -7.03
N GLN A 351 -6.48 -3.09 -6.34
CA GLN A 351 -7.49 -3.92 -5.72
C GLN A 351 -8.90 -3.33 -5.92
N VAL A 352 -9.82 -4.16 -6.41
CA VAL A 352 -11.16 -3.74 -6.82
C VAL A 352 -12.21 -4.52 -6.03
N TYR A 353 -13.12 -3.78 -5.41
CA TYR A 353 -14.25 -4.29 -4.65
C TYR A 353 -15.50 -4.27 -5.54
N LEU A 354 -15.85 -5.44 -6.09
CA LEU A 354 -16.98 -5.59 -7.02
C LEU A 354 -18.15 -6.28 -6.32
N THR A 355 -19.20 -5.51 -6.03
CA THR A 355 -20.44 -6.03 -5.44
C THR A 355 -21.29 -6.78 -6.46
N SER A 356 -21.94 -7.85 -6.01
CA SER A 356 -22.89 -8.64 -6.79
C SER A 356 -24.09 -7.83 -7.30
N ALA A 357 -24.38 -6.68 -6.69
CA ALA A 357 -25.35 -5.70 -7.16
C ALA A 357 -25.21 -5.36 -8.66
N PHE A 358 -23.98 -5.30 -9.19
CA PHE A 358 -23.72 -5.01 -10.61
C PHE A 358 -24.22 -6.10 -11.57
N ALA A 359 -24.35 -7.36 -11.12
CA ALA A 359 -24.88 -8.44 -11.94
C ALA A 359 -26.42 -8.51 -11.97
N TYR A 360 -27.08 -8.08 -10.88
CA TYR A 360 -28.52 -8.29 -10.71
C TYR A 360 -29.37 -7.01 -10.86
N LEU A 361 -28.94 -5.88 -10.28
CA LEU A 361 -29.80 -4.69 -10.16
C LEU A 361 -30.26 -4.13 -11.51
N GLY A 362 -29.40 -4.16 -12.53
CA GLY A 362 -29.78 -3.73 -13.89
C GLY A 362 -30.90 -4.60 -14.49
N LYS A 363 -30.77 -5.92 -14.35
CA LYS A 363 -31.74 -6.92 -14.83
C LYS A 363 -33.07 -6.80 -14.09
N ASP A 364 -33.05 -6.58 -12.79
CA ASP A 364 -34.27 -6.46 -11.99
C ASP A 364 -34.98 -5.11 -12.18
N ARG A 365 -34.23 -4.01 -12.33
CA ARG A 365 -34.79 -2.72 -12.77
C ARG A 365 -35.47 -2.86 -14.13
N MET A 366 -34.86 -3.56 -15.08
CA MET A 366 -35.42 -3.82 -16.41
C MET A 366 -36.69 -4.68 -16.35
N ARG A 367 -36.70 -5.76 -15.55
CA ARG A 367 -37.90 -6.59 -15.29
C ARG A 367 -39.06 -5.77 -14.70
N VAL A 368 -38.78 -4.88 -13.76
CA VAL A 368 -39.79 -3.98 -13.17
C VAL A 368 -40.29 -2.95 -14.18
N ALA A 369 -39.40 -2.41 -15.02
CA ALA A 369 -39.78 -1.49 -16.09
C ALA A 369 -40.70 -2.15 -17.13
N LEU A 370 -40.36 -3.36 -17.60
CA LEU A 370 -41.22 -4.13 -18.52
C LEU A 370 -42.61 -4.40 -17.93
N LYS A 371 -42.70 -4.80 -16.65
CA LYS A 371 -44.00 -5.03 -15.98
C LYS A 371 -44.85 -3.76 -15.82
N ARG A 372 -44.23 -2.59 -15.86
CA ARG A 372 -44.91 -1.27 -15.78
C ARG A 372 -45.22 -0.68 -17.16
N GLN A 373 -44.70 -1.26 -18.23
CA GLN A 373 -45.01 -0.83 -19.58
C GLN A 373 -46.48 -1.19 -19.88
N PRO A 374 -47.34 -0.23 -20.28
CA PRO A 374 -48.68 -0.57 -20.73
C PRO A 374 -48.59 -1.52 -21.93
N PRO A 375 -49.58 -2.41 -22.13
CA PRO A 375 -49.57 -3.30 -23.28
C PRO A 375 -49.41 -2.46 -24.55
N GLN A 376 -48.33 -2.74 -25.29
CA GLN A 376 -48.02 -2.00 -26.51
C GLN A 376 -49.22 -2.18 -27.45
N PRO A 377 -49.92 -1.11 -27.86
CA PRO A 377 -51.04 -1.26 -28.79
C PRO A 377 -50.47 -1.93 -30.04
N ALA A 378 -51.08 -3.03 -30.46
CA ALA A 378 -50.56 -3.82 -31.57
C ALA A 378 -50.37 -2.91 -32.78
N THR A 379 -49.11 -2.65 -33.14
CA THR A 379 -48.78 -1.79 -34.27
C THR A 379 -49.53 -2.33 -35.48
N PRO A 380 -50.44 -1.58 -36.10
CA PRO A 380 -51.15 -2.07 -37.26
C PRO A 380 -50.11 -2.36 -38.33
N GLN A 381 -49.86 -3.64 -38.61
CA GLN A 381 -48.99 -4.01 -39.71
C GLN A 381 -49.63 -3.46 -40.97
N ALA A 382 -49.02 -2.43 -41.54
CA ALA A 382 -49.52 -1.80 -42.76
C ALA A 382 -49.43 -2.84 -43.88
N ARG A 383 -50.60 -3.37 -44.27
CA ARG A 383 -50.73 -4.39 -45.31
C ARG A 383 -50.68 -3.72 -46.67
N TYR A 384 -49.47 -3.59 -47.22
CA TYR A 384 -49.28 -3.11 -48.59
C TYR A 384 -49.56 -4.24 -49.58
N SER A 385 -50.46 -4.01 -50.53
CA SER A 385 -50.73 -4.91 -51.66
C SER A 385 -50.80 -4.10 -52.95
N LEU A 386 -50.22 -4.62 -54.03
CA LEU A 386 -50.37 -4.02 -55.36
C LEU A 386 -51.82 -4.18 -55.84
N ALA A 387 -52.36 -3.14 -56.49
CA ALA A 387 -53.71 -3.19 -57.03
C ALA A 387 -53.81 -4.26 -58.14
N GLY A 388 -54.75 -5.19 -57.98
CA GLY A 388 -54.98 -6.29 -58.94
C GLY A 388 -54.35 -7.64 -58.58
N PHE A 389 -53.65 -7.77 -57.45
CA PHE A 389 -53.12 -9.05 -56.96
C PHE A 389 -53.89 -9.55 -55.73
N GLU A 390 -54.14 -10.85 -55.65
CA GLU A 390 -54.66 -11.47 -54.43
C GLU A 390 -53.61 -11.50 -53.30
N ARG A 391 -54.09 -11.60 -52.06
CA ARG A 391 -53.32 -11.32 -50.84
C ARG A 391 -52.33 -12.46 -50.56
N ALA A 392 -51.05 -12.24 -50.84
CA ALA A 392 -49.97 -13.09 -50.33
C ALA A 392 -49.51 -12.64 -48.93
N HIS A 393 -49.31 -13.60 -48.03
CA HIS A 393 -48.64 -13.36 -46.76
C HIS A 393 -47.12 -13.31 -46.98
N LEU A 394 -46.49 -12.14 -46.76
CA LEU A 394 -45.04 -12.06 -46.59
C LEU A 394 -44.65 -12.69 -45.24
N CYS A 395 -44.63 -14.03 -45.20
CA CYS A 395 -43.89 -14.89 -44.26
C CYS A 395 -44.21 -16.39 -44.39
N ASP A 396 -45.17 -16.80 -45.23
CA ASP A 396 -45.49 -18.24 -45.42
C ASP A 396 -44.48 -18.91 -46.36
N TYR A 397 -43.25 -19.08 -45.87
CA TYR A 397 -42.26 -20.03 -46.38
C TYR A 397 -41.98 -21.05 -45.27
N ASP A 398 -42.43 -22.29 -45.48
CA ASP A 398 -42.17 -23.45 -44.62
C ASP A 398 -40.67 -23.86 -44.60
#